data_AF-A0A6N8FBY6-F1
#
_entry.id   AF-A0A6N8FBY6-F1
#
_cell.length_a   1.000
_cell.length_b   1.000
_cell.length_c   1.000
_cell.angle_alpha   90.00
_cell.angle_beta   90.00
_cell.angle_gamma   90.00
#
_symmetry.space_group_name_H-M   'P 1'
#
loop_
_entity.id
_entity.type
_entity.pdbx_description
1 polymer ?
#
loop_
_entity_poly.entity_id
_entity_poly.type
_entity_poly.pdbx_seq_one_letter_code
_entity_poly.pdbx_strand_id
1 'polypeptide(L)'
;MKNPVSKKALLAFSLSISVLLGGCMSMPISTMYKMSQFSLADMKPAAMRVAIRTNEAIEVKNGAAKVNMSYVSEGSDTMETGQH
;
A
#
# COMPACT_ATOMS: atom_id res chain seq x y z
N MET A 1 37.75 -8.80 6.82
CA MET A 1 36.71 -9.45 6.00
C MET A 1 36.51 -8.60 4.75
N LYS A 2 37.09 -8.98 3.60
CA LYS A 2 37.09 -8.17 2.37
C LYS A 2 36.28 -8.96 1.34
N ASN A 3 35.01 -8.59 1.15
CA ASN A 3 34.13 -9.31 0.23
C ASN A 3 34.52 -8.91 -1.21
N PRO A 4 35.04 -9.83 -2.04
CA PRO A 4 35.33 -9.52 -3.44
C PRO A 4 34.00 -9.54 -4.21
N VAL A 5 33.32 -8.39 -4.25
CA VAL A 5 32.19 -8.23 -5.17
C VAL A 5 32.77 -8.28 -6.58
N SER A 6 32.54 -9.41 -7.27
CA SER A 6 32.97 -9.62 -8.65
C SER A 6 32.43 -8.48 -9.52
N LYS A 7 33.27 -7.88 -10.37
CA LYS A 7 32.87 -6.79 -11.28
C LYS A 7 31.65 -7.16 -12.14
N LYS A 8 31.47 -8.46 -12.41
CA LYS A 8 30.29 -9.02 -13.09
C LYS A 8 29.01 -8.94 -12.25
N ALA A 9 29.11 -9.16 -10.94
CA ALA A 9 27.99 -9.05 -10.00
C ALA A 9 27.54 -7.59 -9.78
N LEU A 10 28.49 -6.65 -9.76
CA LEU A 10 28.20 -5.22 -9.67
C LEU A 10 27.44 -4.71 -10.92
N LEU A 11 27.88 -5.14 -12.12
CA LEU A 11 27.21 -4.80 -13.38
C LEU A 11 25.82 -5.44 -13.48
N ALA A 12 25.67 -6.70 -13.06
CA ALA A 12 24.37 -7.38 -13.05
C ALA A 12 23.37 -6.70 -12.09
N PHE A 13 23.84 -6.24 -10.92
CA PHE A 13 23.00 -5.52 -9.95
C PHE A 13 22.57 -4.14 -10.48
N SER A 14 23.49 -3.40 -11.11
CA SER A 14 23.20 -2.10 -11.74
C SER A 14 22.19 -2.23 -12.88
N LEU A 15 22.31 -3.24 -13.74
CA LEU A 15 21.40 -3.44 -14.87
C LEU A 15 19.98 -3.79 -14.39
N SER A 16 19.89 -4.61 -13.34
CA SER A 16 18.60 -4.97 -12.72
C SER A 16 17.88 -3.73 -12.18
N ILE A 17 18.60 -2.86 -11.47
CA ILE A 17 18.05 -1.61 -10.92
C ILE A 17 17.51 -0.71 -12.05
N SER A 18 18.24 -0.54 -13.15
CA SER A 18 17.78 0.29 -14.27
C SER A 18 16.47 -0.21 -14.91
N VAL A 19 16.27 -1.53 -14.99
CA VAL A 19 15.03 -2.12 -15.52
C VAL A 19 13.86 -1.90 -14.55
N LEU A 20 14.09 -2.01 -13.24
CA LEU A 20 13.05 -1.70 -12.25
C LEU A 20 12.66 -0.22 -12.25
N LEU A 21 13.61 0.71 -12.43
CA LEU A 21 13.29 2.15 -12.50
C LEU A 21 12.52 2.52 -13.77
N GLY A 22 12.80 1.87 -14.91
CA GLY A 22 12.03 2.08 -16.15
C GLY A 22 10.57 1.67 -16.03
N GLY A 23 10.28 0.62 -15.24
CA GLY A 23 8.91 0.20 -14.93
C GLY A 23 8.18 1.11 -13.94
N CYS A 24 8.90 1.78 -13.03
CA CYS A 24 8.30 2.65 -12.02
C CYS A 24 7.90 4.04 -12.54
N MET A 25 8.50 4.52 -13.63
CA MET A 25 8.14 5.80 -14.24
C MET A 25 6.82 5.74 -15.04
N SER A 26 6.27 4.55 -15.27
CA SER A 26 5.03 4.34 -16.03
C SER A 26 3.78 4.35 -15.14
N MET A 27 3.70 5.22 -14.13
CA MET A 27 2.45 5.37 -13.37
C MET A 27 1.53 6.37 -14.09
N PRO A 28 0.33 5.96 -14.56
CA PRO A 28 -0.58 6.87 -15.22
C PRO A 28 -0.97 8.04 -14.31
N ILE A 29 -1.09 9.24 -14.87
CA ILE A 29 -1.55 10.45 -14.16
C ILE A 29 -2.91 10.21 -13.49
N SER A 30 -3.79 9.41 -14.11
CA SER A 30 -5.07 9.02 -13.54
C SER A 30 -4.93 8.19 -12.25
N THR A 31 -3.89 7.36 -12.14
CA THR A 31 -3.60 6.59 -10.92
C THR A 31 -3.05 7.49 -9.82
N MET A 32 -2.18 8.45 -10.16
CA MET A 32 -1.73 9.46 -9.19
C MET A 32 -2.88 10.31 -8.65
N TYR A 33 -3.78 10.78 -9.53
CA TYR A 33 -4.94 11.55 -9.13
C TYR A 33 -5.88 10.77 -8.21
N LYS A 34 -6.15 9.50 -8.53
CA LYS A 34 -6.96 8.61 -7.69
C LYS A 34 -6.34 8.38 -6.31
N MET A 35 -5.02 8.29 -6.21
CA MET A 35 -4.31 8.18 -4.92
C MET A 35 -4.34 9.50 -4.14
N SER A 36 -4.21 10.65 -4.81
CA SER A 36 -4.31 11.97 -4.15
C SER A 36 -5.68 12.25 -3.57
N GLN A 37 -6.74 11.70 -4.17
CA GLN A 37 -8.11 11.81 -3.67
C GLN A 37 -8.55 10.58 -2.87
N PHE A 38 -7.63 9.67 -2.57
CA PHE A 38 -7.98 8.47 -1.83
C PHE A 38 -8.32 8.83 -0.39
N SER A 39 -9.61 8.77 -0.08
CA SER A 39 -10.12 8.91 1.28
C SER A 39 -10.48 7.53 1.82
N LEU A 40 -10.03 7.26 3.05
CA LEU A 40 -10.45 6.07 3.79
C LEU A 40 -11.95 6.10 4.11
N ALA A 41 -12.58 7.28 4.13
CA ALA A 41 -14.02 7.43 4.33
C ALA A 41 -14.83 6.95 3.10
N ASP A 42 -14.28 7.10 1.89
CA ASP A 42 -14.91 6.65 0.65
C ASP A 42 -14.63 5.18 0.33
N MET A 43 -13.79 4.53 1.14
CA MET A 43 -13.44 3.12 0.98
C MET A 43 -14.59 2.21 1.43
N LYS A 44 -15.14 1.43 0.49
CA LYS A 44 -16.16 0.42 0.81
C LYS A 44 -15.51 -0.74 1.57
N PRO A 45 -15.98 -1.11 2.79
CA PRO A 45 -15.41 -2.22 3.56
C PRO A 45 -15.44 -3.56 2.82
N ALA A 46 -16.45 -3.77 1.97
CA ALA A 46 -16.58 -4.96 1.12
C ALA A 46 -15.45 -5.11 0.08
N ALA A 47 -14.73 -4.03 -0.24
CA ALA A 47 -13.57 -4.07 -1.13
C ALA A 47 -12.27 -4.44 -0.39
N MET A 48 -12.28 -4.48 0.95
CA MET A 48 -11.12 -4.81 1.76
C MET A 48 -10.98 -6.32 1.93
N ARG A 49 -9.80 -6.87 1.63
CA ARG A 49 -9.47 -8.27 1.92
C ARG A 49 -8.66 -8.33 3.21
N VAL A 50 -9.15 -9.07 4.20
CA VAL A 50 -8.48 -9.27 5.49
C VAL A 50 -8.05 -10.72 5.59
N ALA A 51 -6.77 -10.95 5.87
CA ALA A 51 -6.26 -12.27 6.18
C ALA A 51 -6.37 -12.53 7.69
N ILE A 52 -7.05 -13.62 8.06
CA ILE A 52 -7.15 -14.07 9.46
C ILE A 52 -6.27 -15.32 9.57
N ARG A 53 -5.20 -15.23 10.36
CA ARG A 53 -4.34 -16.38 10.65
C ARG A 53 -4.92 -17.17 11.81
N THR A 54 -5.23 -18.43 11.58
CA THR A 54 -5.65 -19.38 12.61
C THR A 54 -4.67 -20.54 12.74
N ASN A 55 -4.81 -21.34 13.79
CA ASN A 55 -4.08 -22.60 13.93
C ASN A 55 -4.58 -23.61 12.88
N GLU A 56 -3.67 -24.36 12.26
CA GLU A 56 -3.98 -25.37 11.24
C GLU A 56 -4.92 -26.48 11.73
N ALA A 57 -4.98 -26.71 13.04
CA ALA A 57 -5.91 -27.67 13.65
C ALA A 57 -7.36 -27.18 13.74
N ILE A 58 -7.65 -25.93 13.34
CA ILE A 58 -8.97 -25.30 13.52
C ILE A 58 -9.61 -25.00 12.15
N GLU A 59 -10.77 -25.61 11.91
CA GLU A 59 -11.62 -25.29 10.76
C GLU A 59 -12.41 -24.00 11.01
N VAL A 60 -12.22 -22.99 10.16
CA VAL A 60 -12.93 -21.71 10.25
C VAL A 60 -14.21 -21.79 9.41
N LYS A 61 -15.37 -21.78 10.08
CA LYS A 61 -16.68 -21.76 9.42
C LYS A 61 -17.05 -20.35 8.96
N ASN A 62 -17.89 -20.26 7.93
CA ASN A 62 -18.46 -18.97 7.49
C ASN A 62 -19.19 -18.29 8.65
N GLY A 63 -18.88 -17.01 8.88
CA GLY A 63 -19.42 -16.22 9.99
C GLY A 63 -18.69 -16.38 11.32
N ALA A 64 -17.65 -17.23 11.41
CA ALA A 64 -16.87 -17.40 12.64
C ALA A 64 -16.01 -16.17 13.01
N ALA A 65 -15.85 -15.21 12.09
CA ALA A 65 -15.14 -13.96 12.33
C ALA A 65 -15.98 -12.77 11.86
N LYS A 66 -16.01 -11.72 12.69
CA LYS A 66 -16.63 -10.43 12.37
C LYS A 66 -15.55 -9.36 12.34
N VAL A 67 -15.36 -8.74 11.19
CA VAL A 67 -14.45 -7.60 11.03
C VAL A 67 -15.27 -6.32 11.17
N ASN A 68 -14.89 -5.46 12.09
CA ASN A 68 -15.45 -4.11 12.21
C ASN A 68 -14.36 -3.10 11.84
N MET A 69 -14.70 -2.13 10.99
CA MET A 69 -13.78 -1.08 10.56
C MET A 69 -14.28 0.25 11.12
N SER A 70 -13.43 0.94 11.89
CA SER A 70 -13.68 2.29 12.40
C SER A 70 -12.58 3.23 11.92
N TYR A 71 -12.97 4.40 11.44
CA TYR A 71 -12.06 5.46 11.04
C TYR A 71 -12.25 6.67 11.95
N VAL A 72 -11.16 7.21 12.49
CA VAL A 72 -11.14 8.44 13.28
C VAL A 72 -10.15 9.37 12.59
N SER A 73 -10.63 10.51 12.11
CA SER A 73 -9.77 11.60 11.68
C SER A 73 -9.67 12.62 12.80
N GLU A 74 -8.47 12.85 13.32
CA GLU A 74 -8.20 14.07 14.08
C GLU A 74 -8.22 15.21 13.07
N GLY A 75 -9.34 15.94 13.00
CA GLY A 75 -9.42 17.12 12.17
C GLY A 75 -8.30 18.06 12.58
N SER A 76 -7.38 18.38 11.68
CA SER A 76 -6.60 19.60 11.82
C SER A 76 -7.61 20.73 11.71
N ASP A 77 -7.88 21.42 12.82
CA ASP A 77 -8.56 22.72 12.87
C ASP A 77 -7.80 23.73 12.01
N THR A 78 -7.92 23.60 10.69
CA THR A 78 -7.59 24.67 9.78
C THR A 78 -8.92 25.34 9.54
N MET A 79 -9.17 26.36 10.35
CA MET A 79 -10.23 27.33 10.13
C MET A 79 -10.05 27.87 8.69
N GLU A 80 -10.81 27.31 7.75
CA GLU A 80 -11.15 28.01 6.52
C GLU A 80 -12.04 29.18 6.93
N THR A 81 -11.38 30.28 7.31
CA THR A 81 -12.02 31.59 7.37
C THR A 81 -12.56 31.85 5.96
N GLY A 82 -13.89 31.76 5.84
CA GLY A 82 -14.59 31.85 4.58
C GLY A 82 -14.25 33.11 3.79
N GLN A 83 -14.18 32.94 2.48
CA GLN A 83 -14.49 34.02 1.55
C GLN A 83 -16.02 34.08 1.37
N HIS A 84 -16.63 35.19 1.78
CA HIS A 84 -17.49 36.02 0.92
C HIS A 84 -17.92 37.31 1.62
#